data_AF-A0A954VSE5-F1
#
_entry.id   AF-A0A954VSE5-F1
#
_cell.length_a   1.000
_cell.length_b   1.000
_cell.length_c   1.000
_cell.angle_alpha   90.00
_cell.angle_beta   90.00
_cell.angle_gamma   90.00
#
_symmetry.space_group_name_H-M   'P 1'
#
loop_
_entity.id
_entity.type
_entity.pdbx_description
1 polymer ?
#
loop_
_entity_poly.entity_id
_entity_poly.type
_entity_poly.pdbx_seq_one_letter_code
_entity_poly.pdbx_strand_id
1 'polypeptide(L)' 'EDKREGLGEEFIAEYLAAIRRIHDNPLLFAIAANGLRPCRLKRFSYIIHFDVSANDILIVALMGTERDESAFIHRNG' A
#
# COMPACT_ATOMS: atom_id res chain seq x y z
N GLU A 1 10.92 -8.70 15.14
CA GLU A 1 9.76 -7.81 15.38
C GLU A 1 9.75 -7.37 16.83
N ASP A 2 10.12 -6.12 17.11
CA ASP A 2 9.90 -5.51 18.42
C ASP A 2 8.50 -4.92 18.46
N LYS A 3 7.56 -5.67 19.03
CA LYS A 3 6.21 -5.20 19.29
C LYS A 3 6.27 -4.17 20.41
N ARG A 4 6.11 -2.90 20.06
CA ARG A 4 5.94 -1.80 21.02
C ARG A 4 4.50 -1.30 21.02
N GLU A 5 4.05 -0.83 22.16
CA GLU A 5 2.76 -0.15 22.27
C GLU A 5 2.70 1.05 21.30
N GLY A 6 1.53 1.26 20.69
CA GLY A 6 1.28 2.33 19.71
C GLY A 6 1.69 2.02 18.26
N LEU A 7 2.42 0.94 17.98
CA LEU A 7 2.89 0.66 16.61
C LEU A 7 1.76 0.50 15.59
N GLY A 8 0.64 -0.12 16.00
CA GLY A 8 -0.54 -0.29 15.15
C GLY A 8 -1.24 1.04 14.84
N GLU A 9 -1.34 1.93 15.82
CA GLU A 9 -1.94 3.27 15.63
C GLU A 9 -1.11 4.11 14.68
N GLU A 10 0.22 4.07 14.83
CA GLU A 10 1.13 4.76 13.93
C GLU A 10 1.09 4.18 12.51
N PHE A 11 0.90 2.86 12.38
CA PHE A 11 0.69 2.21 11.08
C PHE A 11 -0.59 2.70 10.40
N ILE A 12 -1.70 2.75 11.14
CA ILE A 12 -2.98 3.28 10.65
C ILE A 12 -2.83 4.75 10.24
N ALA A 13 -2.15 5.56 11.06
CA ALA A 13 -1.91 6.97 10.75
C ALA A 13 -1.10 7.15 9.45
N GLU A 14 -0.03 6.37 9.26
CA GLU A 14 0.78 6.40 8.04
C GLU A 14 0.00 5.87 6.82
N TYR A 15 -0.80 4.81 6.99
CA TYR A 15 -1.68 4.30 5.94
C TYR A 15 -2.68 5.36 5.48
N LEU A 16 -3.38 6.02 6.41
CA LEU A 16 -4.32 7.10 6.09
C LEU A 16 -3.63 8.29 5.42
N ALA A 17 -2.41 8.64 5.85
CA ALA A 17 -1.62 9.68 5.19
C ALA A 17 -1.24 9.27 3.75
N ALA A 18 -0.95 8.00 3.50
CA ALA A 18 -0.71 7.47 2.17
C ALA A 18 -1.98 7.51 1.30
N ILE A 19 -3.13 7.13 1.84
CA ILE A 19 -4.43 7.22 1.14
C ILE A 19 -4.75 8.67 0.75
N ARG A 20 -4.52 9.65 1.63
CA ARG A 20 -4.69 11.07 1.30
C ARG A 20 -3.80 11.50 0.13
N ARG A 21 -2.52 11.11 0.15
CA ARG A 21 -1.59 11.40 -0.96
C ARG A 21 -2.06 10.81 -2.29
N ILE A 22 -2.58 9.58 -2.25
CA ILE A 22 -3.16 8.90 -3.42
C ILE A 22 -4.39 9.66 -3.91
N HIS A 23 -5.32 9.98 -3.01
CA HIS A 23 -6.55 10.70 -3.33
C HIS A 23 -6.28 12.09 -3.95
N ASP A 24 -5.38 12.86 -3.33
CA ASP A 24 -5.14 14.25 -3.75
C ASP A 24 -4.49 14.34 -5.13
N ASN A 25 -3.60 13.41 -5.47
CA ASN A 25 -2.86 13.43 -6.73
C ASN A 25 -2.51 12.02 -7.24
N PRO A 26 -3.50 11.21 -7.65
CA PRO A 26 -3.30 9.79 -7.97
C PRO A 26 -2.41 9.55 -9.20
N LEU A 27 -2.38 10.52 -10.11
CA LEU A 27 -1.62 10.42 -11.36
C LEU A 27 -0.12 10.72 -11.21
N LEU A 28 0.33 11.24 -10.04
CA LEU A 28 1.76 11.45 -9.76
C LEU A 28 2.54 10.14 -9.57
N PHE A 29 1.83 9.04 -9.28
CA PHE A 29 2.43 7.74 -9.08
C PHE A 29 2.55 7.02 -10.42
N ALA A 30 3.77 6.76 -10.89
CA ALA A 30 3.98 6.04 -12.15
C ALA A 30 3.36 4.63 -12.13
N ILE A 31 2.87 4.18 -13.28
CA ILE A 31 2.37 2.81 -13.44
C ILE A 31 3.58 1.87 -13.48
N ALA A 32 3.57 0.85 -12.62
CA ALA A 32 4.60 -0.19 -12.60
C ALA A 32 4.32 -1.28 -13.65
N ALA A 33 5.26 -2.21 -13.85
CA ALA A 33 5.15 -3.27 -14.86
C ALA A 33 3.92 -4.19 -14.68
N ASN A 34 3.34 -4.25 -13.49
CA ASN A 34 2.12 -4.99 -13.19
C ASN A 34 0.82 -4.22 -13.51
N GLY A 35 0.92 -3.01 -14.09
CA GLY A 35 -0.23 -2.17 -14.42
C GLY A 35 -0.78 -1.36 -13.26
N LEU A 36 -0.23 -1.50 -12.04
CA LEU A 36 -0.68 -0.79 -10.85
C LEU A 36 0.25 0.36 -10.49
N ARG A 37 -0.28 1.34 -9.76
CA ARG A 37 0.48 2.47 -9.21
C ARG A 37 0.93 2.13 -7.78
N PRO A 38 2.24 2.13 -7.50
CA PRO A 38 2.75 1.88 -6.15
C PRO A 38 2.89 3.17 -5.35
N CYS A 39 2.32 3.21 -4.15
CA CYS A 39 2.54 4.26 -3.15
C CYS A 39 3.21 3.66 -1.91
N ARG A 40 4.45 4.06 -1.65
CA ARG A 40 5.19 3.62 -0.47
C ARG A 40 4.70 4.35 0.78
N LEU A 41 4.53 3.61 1.87
CA LEU A 41 4.47 4.18 3.21
C LEU A 41 5.87 4.70 3.55
N LYS A 42 5.95 5.87 4.19
CA LYS A 42 7.24 6.53 4.49
C LYS A 42 7.92 5.90 5.71
N ARG A 43 7.12 5.47 6.67
CA ARG A 43 7.57 4.99 7.98
C ARG A 43 7.68 3.48 8.08
N PHE A 44 6.97 2.77 7.22
CA PHE A 44 6.92 1.32 7.19
C PHE A 44 7.31 0.83 5.81
N SER A 45 8.03 -0.29 5.77
CA SER A 45 8.44 -1.02 4.57
C SER A 45 7.24 -1.68 3.88
N TYR A 46 6.24 -0.88 3.48
CA TYR A 46 5.01 -1.33 2.84
C TYR A 46 4.66 -0.47 1.62
N ILE A 47 3.99 -1.07 0.63
CA ILE A 47 3.56 -0.46 -0.61
C ILE A 47 2.07 -0.71 -0.82
N ILE A 48 1.29 0.36 -0.94
CA ILE A 48 -0.07 0.32 -1.46
C ILE A 48 0.01 0.23 -2.97
N HIS A 49 -0.62 -0.79 -3.55
CA HIS A 49 -0.85 -0.88 -4.99
C HIS A 49 -2.29 -0.50 -5.27
N PHE A 50 -2.48 0.44 -6.18
CA PHE A 50 -3.79 0.93 -6.56
C PHE A 50 -3.90 1.16 -8.06
N ASP A 51 -5.13 1.23 -8.53
CA ASP A 51 -5.46 1.65 -9.88
C ASP A 51 -6.40 2.86 -9.86
N VAL A 52 -6.44 3.59 -10.97
CA VAL A 52 -7.27 4.79 -11.13
C VAL A 52 -8.19 4.55 -12.32
N SER A 53 -9.49 4.43 -12.03
CA SER A 53 -10.54 4.42 -13.05
C SER A 53 -11.06 5.85 -13.27
N ALA A 54 -12.01 6.02 -14.19
CA ALA A 54 -12.56 7.33 -14.53
C ALA A 54 -13.07 8.12 -13.32
N ASN A 55 -13.71 7.45 -12.34
CA ASN A 55 -14.31 8.10 -11.18
C ASN A 55 -13.80 7.56 -9.84
N ASP A 56 -13.02 6.48 -9.83
CA ASP A 56 -12.67 5.77 -8.60
C ASP A 56 -11.18 5.45 -8.51
N ILE A 57 -10.72 5.34 -7.27
CA ILE A 57 -9.40 4.82 -6.94
C ILE A 57 -9.59 3.45 -6.29
N LEU A 58 -9.13 2.40 -6.95
CA LEU A 58 -9.21 1.04 -6.44
C LEU A 58 -7.92 0.68 -5.72
N ILE A 59 -7.98 0.50 -4.40
CA ILE A 59 -6.87 -0.06 -3.63
C ILE A 59 -6.87 -1.58 -3.81
N VAL A 60 -5.85 -2.11 -4.49
CA VAL A 60 -5.75 -3.53 -4.84
C VAL A 60 -5.06 -4.33 -3.73
N ALA A 61 -3.96 -3.82 -3.18
CA ALA A 61 -3.18 -4.53 -2.17
C ALA A 61 -2.33 -3.58 -1.32
N LEU A 62 -1.99 -4.03 -0.11
CA LEU A 62 -0.96 -3.45 0.76
C LEU A 62 0.08 -4.53 1.04
N MET A 63 1.30 -4.35 0.56
CA MET A 63 2.35 -5.38 0.58
C MET A 63 3.58 -4.90 1.31
N GLY A 64 4.13 -5.73 2.20
CA GLY A 64 5.46 -5.50 2.79
C GLY A 64 6.56 -5.61 1.73
N THR A 65 7.63 -4.82 1.86
CA THR A 65 8.81 -4.87 0.96
C THR A 65 9.92 -5.74 1.48
N GLU A 66 9.86 -6.17 2.75
CA GLU A 66 10.74 -7.23 3.23
C GLU A 66 10.32 -8.52 2.53
N ARG A 67 11.31 -9.21 1.93
CA ARG A 67 11.12 -10.49 1.24
C ARG A 67 10.61 -11.53 2.23
N ASP A 68 9.32 -11.54 2.45
CA ASP A 68 8.63 -12.73 2.90
C ASP A 68 7.75 -13.21 1.74
N GLU A 69 8.40 -13.96 0.84
CA GLU A 69 7.76 -14.64 -0.30
C GLU A 69 6.68 -15.65 0.15
N SER A 70 6.48 -15.85 1.46
CA SER A 70 5.54 -16.82 2.01
C SER A 70 4.11 -16.32 2.20
N ALA A 71 3.84 -15.00 2.15
CA ALA A 71 2.50 -14.46 2.44
C ALA A 71 1.49 -14.55 1.27
N PHE A 72 1.96 -14.85 0.04
CA PHE A 72 1.11 -14.96 -1.17
C PHE A 72 0.87 -16.40 -1.63
N ILE A 73 0.98 -17.39 -0.73
CA ILE A 73 0.55 -18.76 -1.05
C ILE A 73 -0.97 -18.85 -0.91
N HIS A 74 -1.63 -18.77 -2.07
CA HIS A 74 -2.88 -19.45 -2.42
C HIS A 74 -4.08 -19.29 -1.46
N ARG A 75 -5.05 -18.48 -1.87
CA ARG A 75 -6.45 -18.72 -1.51
C ARG A 75 -7.34 -18.57 -2.74
N ASN A 76 -7.28 -19.59 -3.60
CA ASN A 76 -8.40 -19.93 -4.48
C ASN A 76 -9.46 -20.61 -3.62
N GLY A 77 -10.69 -20.09 -3.68
CA GLY A 77 -11.91 -20.69 -3.15
C GLY A 77 -13.08 -20.08 -3.90
#